data_AF-A0A8J1N165-F1
#
_entry.id   AF-A0A8J1N165-F1
#
_cell.length_a   1.000
_cell.length_b   1.000
_cell.length_c   1.000
_cell.angle_alpha   90.00
_cell.angle_beta   90.00
_cell.angle_gamma   90.00
#
_symmetry.space_group_name_H-M   'P 1'
#
loop_
_entity.id
_entity.type
_entity.pdbx_description
1 polymer ?
#
loop_
_entity_poly.entity_id
_entity_poly.type
_entity_poly.pdbx_seq_one_letter_code
_entity_poly.pdbx_strand_id
1 'polypeptide(L)'
;MRVQSDPEKKQILLDLKISLNAAVMVNVGISKTIMAGVKSVKLEGTLRIILAPLIPDVPFTEAVNIYFPRRPVLHLQWTGLTNLLNIPRSSVSD
;
A
#
# COMPACT_ATOMS: atom_id res chain seq x y z
N MET A 1 -10.81 -10.69 11.70
CA MET A 1 -11.01 -9.32 12.19
C MET A 1 -10.82 -9.33 13.70
N ARG A 2 -9.97 -8.47 14.26
CA ARG A 2 -9.84 -8.29 15.71
C ARG A 2 -10.11 -6.82 16.04
N VAL A 3 -10.94 -6.58 17.05
CA VAL A 3 -11.31 -5.25 17.53
C VAL A 3 -10.88 -5.14 18.99
N GLN A 4 -10.19 -4.05 19.33
CA GLN A 4 -9.85 -3.71 20.71
C GLN A 4 -10.22 -2.25 20.96
N SER A 5 -10.99 -2.00 22.01
CA SER A 5 -11.36 -0.68 22.50
C SER A 5 -10.56 -0.37 23.77
N ASP A 6 -9.85 0.75 23.79
CA ASP A 6 -9.16 1.24 24.99
C ASP A 6 -9.92 2.49 25.48
N PRO A 7 -10.76 2.37 26.53
CA PRO A 7 -11.60 3.46 27.01
C PRO A 7 -10.80 4.61 27.62
N GLU A 8 -9.59 4.37 28.13
CA GLU A 8 -8.72 5.44 28.64
C GLU A 8 -8.14 6.29 27.51
N LYS A 9 -7.95 5.69 26.33
CA LYS A 9 -7.35 6.36 25.16
C LYS A 9 -8.35 6.84 24.11
N LYS A 10 -9.66 6.67 24.35
CA LYS A 10 -10.75 7.04 23.42
C LYS A 10 -10.42 6.63 21.97
N GLN A 11 -10.05 5.37 21.78
CA GLN A 11 -9.65 4.87 20.45
C GLN A 11 -10.20 3.47 20.18
N ILE A 12 -10.52 3.23 18.92
CA ILE A 12 -10.83 1.88 18.40
C ILE A 12 -9.66 1.43 17.56
N LEU A 13 -9.10 0.26 17.89
CA LEU A 13 -8.12 -0.44 17.06
C LEU A 13 -8.77 -1.61 16.36
N LEU A 14 -8.63 -1.65 15.04
CA LEU A 14 -9.14 -2.69 14.17
C LEU A 14 -7.99 -3.31 13.36
N ASP A 15 -7.75 -4.60 13.57
CA ASP A 15 -6.78 -5.38 12.80
C ASP A 15 -7.50 -6.27 11.77
N LEU A 16 -7.23 -5.99 10.50
CA LEU A 16 -7.76 -6.67 9.33
C LEU A 16 -6.67 -7.52 8.71
N LYS A 17 -6.84 -8.84 8.67
CA LYS A 17 -5.97 -9.71 7.87
C LYS A 17 -6.43 -9.63 6.42
N ILE A 18 -5.56 -9.15 5.55
CA ILE A 18 -5.82 -9.03 4.11
C ILE A 18 -5.03 -10.09 3.34
N SER A 19 -5.67 -10.68 2.35
CA SER A 19 -5.03 -11.52 1.34
C SER A 19 -5.68 -11.18 0.00
N LEU A 20 -4.94 -10.48 -0.84
CA LEU A 20 -5.37 -9.96 -2.13
C LEU A 20 -4.53 -10.60 -3.22
N ASN A 21 -5.19 -11.08 -4.26
CA ASN A 21 -4.57 -11.56 -5.47
C ASN A 21 -5.37 -11.02 -6.66
N ALA A 22 -4.83 -10.01 -7.34
CA ALA A 22 -5.51 -9.30 -8.40
C ALA A 22 -4.63 -9.17 -9.64
N ALA A 23 -5.22 -9.42 -10.81
CA ALA A 23 -4.65 -9.01 -12.08
C ALA A 23 -4.84 -7.49 -12.23
N VAL A 24 -3.74 -6.77 -12.36
CA VAL A 24 -3.73 -5.31 -12.49
C VAL A 24 -2.78 -4.97 -13.61
N MET A 25 -3.16 -4.10 -14.54
CA MET A 25 -2.27 -3.57 -15.56
C MET A 25 -1.91 -2.12 -15.22
N VAL A 26 -0.70 -1.89 -14.71
CA VAL A 26 -0.18 -0.54 -14.47
C VAL A 26 0.93 -0.28 -15.44
N ASN A 27 0.81 0.72 -16.31
CA ASN A 27 1.88 1.10 -17.24
C ASN A 27 2.67 2.28 -16.68
N VAL A 28 3.99 2.13 -16.57
CA VAL A 28 4.93 3.16 -16.14
C VAL A 28 5.81 3.53 -17.33
N GLY A 29 5.70 4.79 -17.78
CA GLY A 29 6.56 5.37 -18.81
C GLY A 29 7.59 6.30 -18.20
N ILE A 30 8.88 6.06 -18.43
CA ILE A 30 9.97 6.97 -18.03
C ILE A 30 10.40 7.88 -19.20
N SER A 31 10.16 7.46 -20.45
CA SER A 31 10.30 8.27 -21.68
C SER A 31 9.44 7.67 -22.80
N LYS A 32 9.36 8.32 -23.98
CA LYS A 32 8.58 7.83 -25.16
C LYS A 32 8.91 6.40 -25.59
N THR A 33 10.01 5.82 -25.13
CA THR A 33 10.51 4.51 -25.59
C THR A 33 10.53 3.45 -24.48
N ILE A 34 10.51 3.83 -23.20
CA ILE A 34 10.65 2.88 -22.09
C ILE A 34 9.32 2.75 -21.35
N MET A 35 8.63 1.65 -21.63
CA MET A 35 7.42 1.23 -20.94
C MET A 35 7.69 -0.05 -20.14
N ALA A 36 7.38 -0.02 -18.85
CA ALA A 36 7.23 -1.23 -18.04
C ALA A 36 5.83 -1.30 -17.47
N GLY A 37 5.39 -2.51 -17.18
CA GLY A 37 4.09 -2.78 -16.61
C GLY A 37 4.16 -3.56 -15.30
N VAL A 38 3.11 -3.46 -14.50
CA VAL A 38 2.73 -4.51 -13.54
C VAL A 38 1.56 -5.27 -14.16
N LYS A 39 1.59 -6.61 -14.11
CA LYS A 39 0.55 -7.53 -14.60
C LYS A 39 -0.32 -8.09 -13.46
N SER A 40 0.26 -8.26 -12.28
CA SER A 40 -0.50 -8.69 -11.10
C SER A 40 0.14 -8.20 -9.82
N VAL A 41 -0.72 -8.07 -8.80
CA VAL A 41 -0.36 -7.69 -7.44
C VAL A 41 -0.90 -8.76 -6.51
N LYS A 42 -0.02 -9.31 -5.69
CA LYS A 42 -0.39 -10.12 -4.53
C LYS A 42 0.05 -9.39 -3.27
N LEU A 43 -0.90 -9.13 -2.38
CA LEU A 43 -0.67 -8.44 -1.12
C LEU A 43 -1.24 -9.25 0.03
N GLU A 44 -0.39 -9.60 0.99
CA GLU A 44 -0.78 -10.33 2.18
C GLU A 44 -0.20 -9.66 3.42
N GLY A 45 -1.03 -9.47 4.45
CA GLY A 45 -0.59 -8.85 5.68
C GLY A 45 -1.73 -8.51 6.62
N THR A 46 -1.41 -7.81 7.71
CA THR A 46 -2.41 -7.24 8.61
C THR A 46 -2.43 -5.75 8.39
N LEU A 47 -3.58 -5.20 8.01
CA LEU A 47 -3.85 -3.76 7.97
C LEU A 47 -4.46 -3.35 9.32
N ARG A 48 -3.89 -2.33 9.95
CA ARG A 48 -4.41 -1.74 11.18
C ARG A 48 -5.11 -0.43 10.87
N ILE A 49 -6.32 -0.28 11.40
CA ILE A 49 -7.11 0.94 11.37
C ILE A 49 -7.26 1.43 12.81
N ILE A 50 -6.98 2.71 13.03
CA ILE A 50 -7.19 3.39 14.31
C ILE A 50 -8.16 4.55 14.09
N LEU A 51 -9.23 4.57 14.88
CA LEU A 51 -10.17 5.69 14.97
C LEU A 51 -9.87 6.43 16.28
N ALA A 52 -9.32 7.64 16.20
CA ALA A 52 -8.95 8.41 17.38
C ALA A 52 -8.84 9.93 17.09
N PRO A 53 -9.19 10.78 18.08
CA PRO A 53 -10.01 10.45 19.25
C PRO A 53 -11.44 10.09 18.82
N LEU A 54 -12.11 9.28 19.64
CA LEU A 54 -13.55 9.06 19.54
C LEU A 54 -14.29 10.26 20.13
N ILE A 55 -15.25 10.79 19.38
CA ILE A 55 -16.13 11.86 19.84
C ILE A 55 -17.58 11.35 19.93
N PRO A 56 -18.41 11.86 20.86
CA PRO A 56 -19.78 11.38 21.06
C PRO A 56 -20.71 11.71 19.88
N ASP A 57 -20.44 12.80 19.18
CA ASP A 57 -21.24 13.30 18.06
C ASP A 57 -20.72 12.83 16.70
N VAL A 58 -21.58 12.88 15.68
CA VAL A 58 -21.17 12.57 14.31
C VAL A 58 -20.28 13.70 13.77
N PRO A 59 -19.13 13.40 13.12
CA PRO A 59 -18.58 12.07 12.86
C PRO A 59 -17.91 11.49 14.12
N PHE A 60 -18.26 10.25 14.51
CA PHE A 60 -17.84 9.59 15.78
C PHE A 60 -16.32 9.53 16.06
N THR A 61 -15.48 9.96 15.11
CA THR A 61 -14.04 10.11 15.29
C THR A 61 -13.51 11.28 14.47
N GLU A 62 -12.47 11.95 14.97
CA GLU A 62 -11.85 13.09 14.28
C GLU A 62 -10.87 12.65 13.18
N ALA A 63 -10.17 11.52 13.38
CA ALA A 63 -9.15 11.04 12.44
C ALA A 63 -9.16 9.52 12.28
N VAL A 64 -8.77 9.09 11.08
CA VAL A 64 -8.61 7.67 10.72
C VAL A 64 -7.18 7.43 10.28
N ASN A 65 -6.44 6.63 11.05
CA ASN A 65 -5.08 6.22 10.71
C ASN A 65 -5.10 4.78 10.18
N ILE A 66 -4.52 4.57 8.99
CA ILE A 66 -4.49 3.26 8.32
C ILE A 66 -3.04 2.92 7.98
N TYR A 67 -2.53 1.80 8.49
CA TYR A 67 -1.14 1.40 8.26
C TYR A 67 -0.91 -0.10 8.47
N PHE A 68 0.24 -0.59 8.00
CA PHE A 68 0.69 -1.96 8.25
C PHE A 68 1.61 -1.99 9.49
N PRO A 69 1.20 -2.58 10.63
CA PRO A 69 2.04 -2.69 11.83
C PRO A 69 3.24 -3.64 11.63
N ARG A 70 3.20 -4.51 10.62
CA ARG A 70 4.32 -5.34 10.18
C ARG A 70 4.44 -5.24 8.67
N ARG A 71 5.67 -5.36 8.15
CA ARG A 71 5.91 -5.31 6.70
C ARG A 71 5.02 -6.34 5.99
N PRO A 72 4.11 -5.91 5.09
CA PRO A 72 3.28 -6.84 4.35
C PRO A 72 4.12 -7.57 3.31
N VAL A 73 3.66 -8.75 2.92
CA VAL A 73 4.20 -9.50 1.79
C VAL A 73 3.56 -8.93 0.52
N LEU A 74 4.37 -8.27 -0.31
CA LEU A 74 3.97 -7.71 -1.59
C LEU A 74 4.75 -8.40 -2.70
N HIS A 75 4.04 -9.11 -3.59
CA HIS A 75 4.60 -9.66 -4.81
C HIS A 75 3.97 -8.98 -6.01
N LEU A 76 4.83 -8.48 -6.90
CA LEU A 76 4.44 -7.82 -8.14
C LEU A 76 4.97 -8.65 -9.30
N GLN A 77 4.09 -8.98 -10.25
CA GLN A 77 4.53 -9.53 -11.53
C GLN A 77 4.75 -8.38 -12.51
N TRP A 78 6.01 -8.09 -12.81
CA TRP A 78 6.36 -7.02 -13.73
C TRP A 78 6.41 -7.53 -15.18
N THR A 79 6.14 -6.64 -16.13
CA THR A 79 6.39 -6.80 -17.55
C THR A 79 7.34 -5.70 -18.01
N GLY A 80 8.25 -6.00 -18.94
CA GLY A 80 9.14 -4.98 -19.51
C GLY A 80 10.14 -4.34 -18.54
N LEU A 81 10.40 -4.94 -17.36
CA LEU A 81 11.39 -4.42 -16.39
C LEU A 81 12.81 -4.34 -16.98
N THR A 82 13.14 -5.22 -17.92
CA THR A 82 14.39 -5.19 -18.69
C THR A 82 14.56 -3.89 -19.46
N ASN A 83 13.48 -3.26 -19.93
CA ASN A 83 13.54 -1.98 -20.64
C ASN A 83 13.87 -0.82 -19.70
N LEU A 84 13.39 -0.87 -18.44
CA LEU A 84 13.75 0.11 -17.40
C LEU A 84 15.20 -0.01 -16.96
N LEU A 85 15.73 -1.23 -16.89
CA LEU A 85 17.11 -1.49 -16.45
C LEU A 85 18.14 -1.21 -17.53
N ASN A 86 17.74 -1.16 -18.80
CA ASN A 86 18.63 -0.89 -19.93
C ASN A 86 18.74 0.60 -20.27
N ILE A 87 18.41 1.51 -19.33
CA ILE A 87 18.69 2.94 -19.47
C ILE A 87 20.22 3.08 -19.60
N PRO A 88 20.74 3.59 -20.73
CA PRO A 88 22.17 3.77 -20.92
C PRO A 88 22.74 4.59 -19.78
N ARG A 89 23.82 4.12 -19.17
CA ARG A 89 24.52 4.76 -18.05
C ARG A 89 25.31 6.02 -18.49
N SER A 90 24.82 6.74 -19.51
CA SER A 90 25.57 7.75 -20.26
C SER A 90 24.99 9.16 -20.18
N SER A 91 24.33 9.53 -19.07
CA SER A 91 23.96 10.93 -18.79
C SER A 91 24.68 11.50 -17.56
N VAL A 92 25.83 10.92 -17.20
CA VAL A 92 26.87 11.63 -16.43
C VAL A 92 28.04 11.80 -17.40
N SER A 93 27.87 12.77 -18.30
CA SER A 93 28.92 13.28 -19.16
C SER A 93 29.48 14.53 -18.48
N ASP A 94 30.77 14.51 -18.14
CA ASP A 94 31.59 15.72 -18.14
C ASP A 94 31.65 16.31 -19.56
#